data_AF-A0A388P562-F1
#
_entry.id   AF-A0A388P562-F1
#
_cell.length_a   1.000
_cell.length_b   1.000
_cell.length_c   1.000
_cell.angle_alpha   90.00
_cell.angle_beta   90.00
_cell.angle_gamma   90.00
#
_symmetry.space_group_name_H-M   'P 1'
#
loop_
_entity.id
_entity.type
_entity.pdbx_description
1 polymer ?
#
loop_
_entity_poly.entity_id
_entity_poly.type
_entity_poly.pdbx_seq_one_letter_code
_entity_poly.pdbx_strand_id
1 'polypeptide(L)'
;MKHILPILTITTLAAAASAQSAAASSGLSYNRVGLGYNTDSKGYSLSASALIGSSNFLVAAGTTIGGSATTNGNDSVSLGYVFKNVALGADATVSVGSNESYGLNVRKDLGNNIELAVSYSRTSSDNNVWGAELAYNVSKQIQLAVGYSDSNAAGAAGDGQTSLAVRYNF
;
A
#
# COMPACT_ATOMS: atom_id res chain seq x y z
N MET A 1 40.87 8.44 -23.65
CA MET A 1 40.30 7.19 -23.11
C MET A 1 38.81 7.44 -22.91
N LYS A 2 37.95 6.79 -23.70
CA LYS A 2 36.49 7.03 -23.67
C LYS A 2 35.87 6.29 -22.49
N HIS A 3 35.25 7.02 -21.58
CA HIS A 3 34.54 6.47 -20.43
C HIS A 3 33.16 5.96 -20.91
N ILE A 4 32.94 4.65 -20.88
CA ILE A 4 31.61 4.06 -21.13
C ILE A 4 30.90 4.02 -19.77
N LEU A 5 29.75 4.69 -19.67
CA LEU A 5 28.85 4.56 -18.53
C LEU A 5 28.07 3.24 -18.67
N PRO A 6 27.97 2.41 -17.62
CA PRO A 6 27.12 1.23 -17.68
C PRO A 6 25.65 1.67 -17.68
N ILE A 7 24.95 1.41 -18.78
CA ILE A 7 23.50 1.53 -18.88
C ILE A 7 22.88 0.38 -18.07
N LEU A 8 22.34 0.71 -16.90
CA LEU A 8 21.55 -0.21 -16.09
C LEU A 8 20.25 -0.52 -16.84
N THR A 9 20.21 -1.68 -17.49
CA THR A 9 19.02 -2.13 -18.22
C THR A 9 18.04 -2.71 -17.20
N ILE A 10 17.05 -1.92 -16.80
CA ILE A 10 15.93 -2.39 -15.97
C ILE A 10 15.06 -3.29 -16.86
N THR A 11 15.14 -4.60 -16.66
CA THR A 11 14.22 -5.55 -17.28
C THR A 11 12.83 -5.31 -16.70
N THR A 12 11.97 -4.66 -17.45
CA THR A 12 10.55 -4.53 -17.10
C THR A 12 9.90 -5.91 -17.22
N LEU A 13 9.39 -6.41 -16.10
CA LEU A 13 8.57 -7.61 -16.06
C LEU A 13 7.24 -7.28 -16.75
N ALA A 14 7.15 -7.59 -18.05
CA ALA A 14 5.92 -7.51 -18.81
C ALA A 14 4.97 -8.64 -18.37
N ALA A 15 4.13 -8.38 -17.37
CA ALA A 15 2.96 -9.20 -17.13
C ALA A 15 1.89 -8.83 -18.17
N ALA A 16 1.66 -9.73 -19.13
CA ALA A 16 0.58 -9.62 -20.08
C ALA A 16 -0.77 -9.86 -19.38
N ALA A 17 -1.66 -8.88 -19.43
CA ALA A 17 -3.09 -9.05 -19.14
C ALA A 17 -3.92 -8.11 -20.03
N SER A 18 -4.07 -8.48 -21.29
CA SER A 18 -5.01 -7.86 -22.22
C SER A 18 -6.44 -8.38 -21.97
N ALA A 19 -7.35 -7.50 -21.55
CA ALA A 19 -8.77 -7.53 -21.94
C ALA A 19 -9.50 -6.28 -21.42
N GLN A 20 -9.72 -5.34 -22.33
CA GLN A 20 -10.59 -4.19 -22.15
C GLN A 20 -12.05 -4.69 -22.14
N SER A 21 -12.72 -4.61 -21.00
CA SER A 21 -14.19 -4.73 -20.90
C SER A 21 -14.73 -3.73 -19.87
N ALA A 22 -15.98 -3.32 -20.05
CA ALA A 22 -16.65 -2.15 -19.48
C ALA A 22 -16.57 -1.98 -17.95
N ALA A 23 -16.82 -0.74 -17.49
CA ALA A 23 -16.82 -0.31 -16.09
C ALA A 23 -17.82 -1.10 -15.23
N ALA A 24 -17.35 -2.19 -14.63
CA ALA A 24 -17.86 -2.67 -13.36
C ALA A 24 -17.33 -1.74 -12.25
N SER A 25 -18.03 -1.60 -11.12
CA SER A 25 -17.38 -1.00 -9.94
C SER A 25 -16.09 -1.78 -9.73
N SER A 26 -14.98 -1.03 -9.68
CA SER A 26 -13.68 -1.63 -9.44
C SER A 26 -13.71 -2.09 -7.99
N GLY A 27 -14.15 -3.33 -7.76
CA GLY A 27 -14.03 -3.97 -6.46
C GLY A 27 -12.59 -3.87 -5.95
N LEU A 28 -12.39 -4.17 -4.67
CA LEU A 28 -11.11 -3.99 -4.00
C LEU A 28 -9.97 -4.67 -4.77
N SER A 29 -9.00 -3.88 -5.24
CA SER A 29 -7.78 -4.41 -5.84
C SER A 29 -6.77 -4.76 -4.74
N TYR A 30 -6.24 -5.99 -4.80
CA TYR A 30 -5.16 -6.47 -3.94
C TYR A 30 -3.82 -6.57 -4.67
N ASN A 31 -3.88 -6.64 -6.00
CA ASN A 31 -2.75 -6.70 -6.90
C ASN A 31 -2.46 -5.29 -7.37
N ARG A 32 -1.49 -4.63 -6.73
CA ARG A 32 -1.21 -3.23 -7.02
C ARG A 32 0.23 -2.88 -6.72
N VAL A 33 0.74 -1.90 -7.46
CA VAL A 33 1.95 -1.17 -7.13
C VAL A 33 1.59 0.30 -6.89
N GLY A 34 2.28 0.96 -5.98
CA GLY A 34 1.95 2.33 -5.59
C GLY A 34 3.16 3.18 -5.27
N LEU A 35 3.14 4.42 -5.76
CA LEU A 35 4.05 5.49 -5.36
C LEU A 35 3.35 6.37 -4.34
N GLY A 36 3.92 6.48 -3.14
CA GLY A 36 3.43 7.31 -2.06
C GLY A 36 4.30 8.54 -1.83
N TYR A 37 3.67 9.63 -1.38
CA TYR A 37 4.31 10.85 -0.92
C TYR A 37 3.72 11.25 0.43
N ASN A 38 4.54 11.34 1.47
CA ASN A 38 4.14 11.86 2.76
C ASN A 38 4.34 13.39 2.77
N THR A 39 3.25 14.12 3.05
CA THR A 39 3.24 15.58 2.97
C THR A 39 3.92 16.27 4.14
N ASP A 40 4.16 15.56 5.24
CA ASP A 40 4.73 16.10 6.46
C ASP A 40 6.25 15.89 6.47
N SER A 41 6.69 14.64 6.32
CA SER A 41 8.12 14.29 6.19
C SER A 41 8.73 14.63 4.81
N LYS A 42 7.89 15.00 3.83
CA LYS A 42 8.29 15.28 2.43
C LYS A 42 9.06 14.11 1.81
N GLY A 43 8.65 12.89 2.14
CA GLY A 43 9.29 11.63 1.74
C GLY A 43 8.49 10.83 0.72
N TYR A 44 9.20 10.09 -0.12
CA TYR A 44 8.63 9.20 -1.13
C TYR A 44 8.78 7.73 -0.72
N SER A 45 7.78 6.92 -1.09
CA SER A 45 7.78 5.48 -0.87
C SER A 45 7.25 4.72 -2.08
N LEU A 46 7.73 3.48 -2.24
CA LEU A 46 7.20 2.52 -3.21
C LEU A 46 6.56 1.38 -2.43
N SER A 47 5.43 0.89 -2.93
CA SER A 47 4.71 -0.25 -2.37
C SER A 47 4.26 -1.21 -3.47
N ALA A 48 4.16 -2.48 -3.13
CA ALA A 48 3.59 -3.51 -4.00
C ALA A 48 2.83 -4.53 -3.16
N SER A 49 1.73 -5.06 -3.69
CA SER A 49 1.01 -6.18 -3.10
C SER A 49 0.41 -7.07 -4.18
N ALA A 50 0.27 -8.37 -3.88
CA ALA A 50 -0.40 -9.32 -4.75
C ALA A 50 -0.94 -10.53 -3.97
N LEU A 51 -2.09 -11.06 -4.42
CA LEU A 51 -2.60 -12.35 -3.96
C LEU A 51 -1.77 -13.49 -4.56
N ILE A 52 -1.52 -14.52 -3.76
CA ILE A 52 -0.79 -15.71 -4.19
C ILE A 52 -1.74 -16.64 -4.94
N GLY A 53 -1.61 -16.68 -6.27
CA GLY A 53 -2.44 -17.52 -7.13
C GLY A 53 -3.93 -17.20 -6.96
N SER A 54 -4.75 -18.23 -6.77
CA SER A 54 -6.19 -18.09 -6.51
C SER A 54 -6.56 -18.09 -5.02
N SER A 55 -5.58 -17.91 -4.13
CA SER A 55 -5.80 -17.93 -2.69
C SER A 55 -6.14 -16.54 -2.14
N ASN A 56 -6.48 -16.49 -0.85
CA ASN A 56 -6.62 -15.26 -0.09
C ASN A 56 -5.32 -14.85 0.63
N PHE A 57 -4.20 -15.53 0.37
CA PHE A 57 -2.91 -15.10 0.91
C PHE A 57 -2.40 -13.90 0.11
N LEU A 58 -2.04 -12.84 0.83
CA LEU A 58 -1.54 -11.58 0.29
C LEU A 58 -0.08 -11.42 0.66
N VAL A 59 0.77 -11.16 -0.32
CA VAL A 59 2.14 -10.67 -0.08
C VAL A 59 2.14 -9.17 -0.32
N ALA A 60 2.77 -8.42 0.57
CA ALA A 60 3.00 -7.00 0.37
C ALA A 60 4.43 -6.62 0.75
N ALA A 61 4.98 -5.64 0.05
CA ALA A 61 6.29 -5.08 0.30
C ALA A 61 6.27 -3.58 0.11
N GLY A 62 7.19 -2.89 0.77
CA GLY A 62 7.38 -1.46 0.61
C GLY A 62 8.78 -1.01 0.96
N THR A 63 9.18 0.14 0.43
CA THR A 63 10.48 0.77 0.68
C THR A 63 10.36 2.28 0.62
N THR A 64 11.21 2.99 1.36
CA THR A 64 11.39 4.44 1.20
C THR A 64 12.44 4.74 0.13
N ILE A 65 12.14 5.68 -0.75
CA ILE A 65 13.02 6.09 -1.86
C ILE A 65 13.52 7.54 -1.71
N GLY A 66 13.43 8.08 -0.48
CA GLY A 66 14.06 9.33 -0.07
C GLY A 66 13.15 10.53 -0.06
N GLY A 67 13.69 11.66 0.39
CA GLY A 67 13.01 12.93 0.53
C GLY A 67 13.72 13.84 1.53
N SER A 68 13.11 14.99 1.86
CA SER A 68 13.80 16.00 2.69
C SER A 68 14.14 15.51 4.09
N ALA A 69 13.27 14.72 4.71
CA ALA A 69 13.45 14.18 6.06
C ALA A 69 13.40 12.65 6.11
N THR A 70 13.55 11.97 4.97
CA THR A 70 13.46 10.50 4.88
C THR A 70 14.70 9.91 4.21
N THR A 71 15.28 8.89 4.85
CA THR A 71 16.38 8.11 4.28
C THR A 71 15.85 7.07 3.29
N ASN A 72 16.70 6.64 2.38
CA ASN A 72 16.40 5.54 1.45
C ASN A 72 16.51 4.18 2.17
N GLY A 73 15.72 3.20 1.74
CA GLY A 73 15.91 1.79 2.11
C GLY A 73 15.33 1.40 3.46
N ASN A 74 14.29 2.09 3.94
CA ASN A 74 13.46 1.54 5.01
C ASN A 74 12.52 0.50 4.41
N ASP A 75 13.01 -0.73 4.32
CA ASP A 75 12.37 -1.84 3.62
C ASP A 75 11.44 -2.64 4.54
N SER A 76 10.34 -3.11 3.97
CA SER A 76 9.40 -3.98 4.68
C SER A 76 8.80 -5.03 3.76
N VAL A 77 8.49 -6.19 4.34
CA VAL A 77 7.73 -7.26 3.70
C VAL A 77 6.70 -7.80 4.69
N SER A 78 5.54 -8.20 4.19
CA SER A 78 4.49 -8.81 4.98
C SER A 78 3.76 -9.90 4.21
N LEU A 79 3.26 -10.87 4.98
CA LEU A 79 2.34 -11.91 4.54
C LEU A 79 1.05 -11.72 5.31
N GLY A 80 -0.07 -11.72 4.60
CA GLY A 80 -1.39 -11.62 5.20
C GLY A 80 -2.40 -12.59 4.61
N TYR A 81 -3.56 -12.64 5.25
CA TYR A 81 -4.72 -13.38 4.78
C TYR A 81 -5.93 -12.45 4.68
N VAL A 82 -6.59 -12.47 3.53
CA VAL A 82 -7.77 -11.64 3.22
C VAL A 82 -9.05 -12.42 3.52
N PHE A 83 -9.75 -12.02 4.57
CA PHE A 83 -11.12 -12.44 4.82
C PHE A 83 -12.05 -11.54 4.01
N LYS A 84 -12.73 -12.13 3.03
CA LYS A 84 -13.67 -11.39 2.16
C LYS A 84 -15.04 -11.31 2.80
N ASN A 85 -15.71 -10.17 2.64
CA ASN A 85 -17.09 -9.93 3.04
C ASN A 85 -17.37 -10.27 4.53
N VAL A 86 -16.51 -9.80 5.45
CA VAL A 86 -16.60 -10.10 6.88
C VAL A 86 -17.79 -9.38 7.52
N ALA A 87 -17.93 -8.07 7.27
CA ALA A 87 -19.01 -7.26 7.82
C ALA A 87 -19.40 -6.14 6.86
N LEU A 88 -20.70 -6.00 6.58
CA LEU A 88 -21.24 -4.92 5.73
C LEU A 88 -20.55 -4.80 4.35
N GLY A 89 -20.09 -5.92 3.76
CA GLY A 89 -19.36 -5.92 2.50
C GLY A 89 -17.89 -5.52 2.58
N ALA A 90 -17.33 -5.34 3.77
CA ALA A 90 -15.92 -5.01 3.97
C ALA A 90 -15.06 -6.28 4.01
N ASP A 91 -13.85 -6.15 3.47
CA ASP A 91 -12.82 -7.17 3.53
C ASP A 91 -11.82 -6.82 4.65
N ALA A 92 -11.40 -7.83 5.41
CA ALA A 92 -10.42 -7.68 6.48
C ALA A 92 -9.14 -8.45 6.13
N THR A 93 -7.99 -7.83 6.30
CA THR A 93 -6.67 -8.44 6.11
C THR A 93 -5.95 -8.47 7.44
N VAL A 94 -5.55 -9.65 7.89
CA VAL A 94 -4.62 -9.81 9.01
C VAL A 94 -3.25 -10.14 8.45
N SER A 95 -2.20 -9.47 8.92
CA SER A 95 -0.84 -9.65 8.41
C SER A 95 0.21 -9.74 9.50
N VAL A 96 1.30 -10.43 9.16
CA VAL A 96 2.58 -10.43 9.88
C VAL A 96 3.66 -9.91 8.93
N GLY A 97 4.62 -9.16 9.44
CA GLY A 97 5.66 -8.57 8.63
C GLY A 97 7.02 -8.51 9.30
N SER A 98 7.99 -8.00 8.55
CA SER A 98 9.34 -7.70 9.04
C SER A 98 9.31 -6.86 10.32
N ASN A 99 10.28 -7.08 11.20
CA ASN A 99 10.45 -6.38 12.48
C ASN A 99 9.23 -6.59 13.39
N GLU A 100 8.86 -7.88 13.53
CA GLU A 100 7.71 -8.39 14.31
C GLU A 100 6.48 -7.49 14.21
N SER A 101 6.15 -7.12 12.98
CA SER A 101 5.01 -6.27 12.68
C SER A 101 3.73 -7.10 12.57
N TYR A 102 2.67 -6.67 13.22
CA TYR A 102 1.34 -7.28 13.14
C TYR A 102 0.34 -6.24 12.67
N GLY A 103 -0.48 -6.58 11.68
CA GLY A 103 -1.40 -5.65 11.04
C GLY A 103 -2.82 -6.17 10.94
N LEU A 104 -3.78 -5.26 11.07
CA LEU A 104 -5.16 -5.41 10.66
C LEU A 104 -5.50 -4.28 9.69
N ASN A 105 -6.07 -4.61 8.54
CA ASN A 105 -6.59 -3.63 7.59
C ASN A 105 -8.00 -4.02 7.17
N VAL A 106 -8.93 -3.08 7.25
CA VAL A 106 -10.30 -3.24 6.79
C VAL A 106 -10.52 -2.32 5.61
N ARG A 107 -11.00 -2.87 4.49
CA ARG A 107 -11.24 -2.14 3.24
C ARG A 107 -12.66 -2.34 2.78
N LYS A 108 -13.26 -1.31 2.21
CA LYS A 108 -14.62 -1.37 1.67
C LYS A 108 -14.73 -0.55 0.39
N ASP A 109 -15.27 -1.17 -0.65
CA ASP A 109 -15.79 -0.44 -1.82
C ASP A 109 -17.09 0.25 -1.40
N LEU A 110 -17.06 1.59 -1.41
CA LEU A 110 -18.22 2.43 -1.09
C LEU A 110 -19.11 2.69 -2.31
N GLY A 111 -18.75 2.15 -3.47
CA GLY A 111 -19.37 2.47 -4.75
C GLY A 111 -18.84 3.77 -5.33
N ASN A 112 -19.30 4.12 -6.54
CA ASN A 112 -18.88 5.33 -7.27
C ASN A 112 -17.35 5.47 -7.37
N ASN A 113 -16.65 4.34 -7.51
CA ASN A 113 -15.21 4.25 -7.60
C ASN A 113 -14.46 4.68 -6.32
N ILE A 114 -15.15 4.81 -5.20
CA ILE A 114 -14.57 5.22 -3.91
C ILE A 114 -14.32 3.99 -3.05
N GLU A 115 -13.13 3.94 -2.46
CA GLU A 115 -12.72 2.93 -1.48
C GLU A 115 -12.34 3.60 -0.17
N LEU A 116 -12.80 3.04 0.94
CA LEU A 116 -12.35 3.39 2.28
C LEU A 116 -11.48 2.27 2.84
N ALA A 117 -10.36 2.63 3.44
CA ALA A 117 -9.53 1.72 4.21
C ALA A 117 -9.27 2.28 5.61
N VAL A 118 -9.25 1.40 6.60
CA VAL A 118 -8.75 1.71 7.94
C VAL A 118 -7.76 0.63 8.34
N SER A 119 -6.71 1.00 9.05
CA SER A 119 -5.67 0.08 9.48
C SER A 119 -5.26 0.31 10.91
N TYR A 120 -4.76 -0.76 11.51
CA TYR A 120 -4.06 -0.75 12.77
C TYR A 120 -2.87 -1.69 12.65
N SER A 121 -1.70 -1.25 13.07
CA SER A 121 -0.52 -2.10 13.14
C SER A 121 0.27 -1.84 14.42
N ARG A 122 0.97 -2.89 14.86
CA ARG A 122 1.95 -2.84 15.93
C ARG A 122 3.29 -3.26 15.37
N THR A 123 4.36 -2.56 15.77
CA THR A 123 5.75 -2.96 15.49
C THR A 123 6.54 -3.20 16.78
N SER A 124 7.70 -3.85 16.69
CA SER A 124 8.52 -4.26 17.85
C SER A 124 8.94 -3.14 18.79
N SER A 125 8.95 -1.88 18.34
CA SER A 125 9.29 -0.72 19.17
C SER A 125 8.13 -0.21 20.04
N ASP A 126 7.09 -1.02 20.23
CA ASP A 126 5.83 -0.67 20.92
C ASP A 126 5.11 0.55 20.31
N ASN A 127 5.35 0.81 19.03
CA ASN A 127 4.65 1.82 18.26
C ASN A 127 3.38 1.19 17.69
N ASN A 128 2.24 1.69 18.15
CA ASN A 128 0.96 1.38 17.55
C ASN A 128 0.65 2.46 16.52
N VAL A 129 0.41 2.05 15.28
CA VAL A 129 0.06 2.95 14.19
C VAL A 129 -1.37 2.64 13.79
N TRP A 130 -2.22 3.65 13.78
CA TRP A 130 -3.53 3.55 13.15
C TRP A 130 -3.56 4.47 11.93
N GLY A 131 -4.39 4.13 10.96
CA GLY A 131 -4.56 4.94 9.77
C GLY A 131 -5.93 4.80 9.15
N ALA A 132 -6.27 5.81 8.35
CA ALA A 132 -7.45 5.83 7.52
C ALA A 132 -7.07 6.37 6.14
N GLU A 133 -7.67 5.82 5.10
CA GLU A 133 -7.39 6.22 3.72
C GLU A 133 -8.67 6.23 2.90
N LEU A 134 -8.82 7.27 2.10
CA LEU A 134 -9.84 7.38 1.07
C LEU A 134 -9.15 7.29 -0.29
N ALA A 135 -9.63 6.38 -1.13
CA ALA A 135 -9.11 6.18 -2.47
C ALA A 135 -10.20 6.32 -3.53
N TYR A 136 -9.80 6.80 -4.71
CA TYR A 136 -10.64 7.01 -5.87
C TYR A 136 -10.04 6.28 -7.09
N ASN A 137 -10.79 5.35 -7.64
CA ASN A 137 -10.42 4.60 -8.84
C ASN A 137 -10.73 5.44 -10.08
N VAL A 138 -9.71 6.14 -10.60
CA VAL A 138 -9.80 6.92 -11.84
C VAL A 138 -10.13 6.01 -13.03
N SER A 139 -9.57 4.80 -13.02
CA SER A 139 -9.90 3.73 -13.96
C SER A 139 -9.79 2.37 -13.25
N LYS A 140 -9.97 1.26 -13.98
CA LYS A 140 -9.71 -0.08 -13.44
C LYS A 140 -8.25 -0.22 -13.00
N GLN A 141 -7.33 0.38 -13.76
CA GLN A 141 -5.90 0.29 -13.51
C GLN A 141 -5.39 1.40 -12.58
N ILE A 142 -5.96 2.61 -12.60
CA ILE A 142 -5.37 3.74 -11.88
C ILE A 142 -6.23 4.14 -10.68
N GLN A 143 -5.61 4.21 -9.51
CA GLN A 143 -6.21 4.66 -8.26
C GLN A 143 -5.39 5.80 -7.66
N LEU A 144 -6.07 6.83 -7.16
CA LEU A 144 -5.49 7.91 -6.36
C LEU A 144 -5.96 7.74 -4.91
N ALA A 145 -5.10 8.00 -3.93
CA ALA A 145 -5.47 7.88 -2.53
C ALA A 145 -4.91 9.02 -1.68
N VAL A 146 -5.66 9.38 -0.65
CA VAL A 146 -5.23 10.27 0.43
C VAL A 146 -5.42 9.55 1.75
N GLY A 147 -4.38 9.53 2.57
CA GLY A 147 -4.35 8.82 3.84
C GLY A 147 -3.85 9.69 4.97
N TYR A 148 -4.31 9.37 6.17
CA TYR A 148 -3.78 9.87 7.42
C TYR A 148 -3.36 8.68 8.28
N SER A 149 -2.21 8.77 8.94
CA SER A 149 -1.74 7.80 9.90
C SER A 149 -1.15 8.50 11.10
N ASP A 150 -1.33 7.94 12.28
CA ASP A 150 -0.76 8.47 13.51
C ASP A 150 -0.11 7.33 14.27
N SER A 151 1.14 7.58 14.66
CA SER A 151 1.91 6.63 15.46
C SER A 151 1.94 7.11 16.91
N ASN A 152 1.43 6.26 17.80
CA ASN A 152 1.57 6.43 19.23
C ASN A 152 2.66 5.48 19.70
N ALA A 153 3.84 6.04 19.98
CA ALA A 153 4.77 5.37 20.88
C ALA A 153 4.11 5.35 22.28
N ALA A 154 4.18 4.24 23.00
CA ALA A 154 3.51 4.08 24.30
C ALA A 154 3.79 5.27 25.24
N GLY A 155 2.79 6.16 25.43
CA GLY A 155 2.87 7.33 26.31
C GLY A 155 3.38 8.64 25.68
N ALA A 156 3.66 8.67 24.38
CA ALA A 156 4.03 9.89 23.65
C ALA A 156 2.81 10.57 22.99
N ALA A 157 2.94 11.87 22.68
CA ALA A 157 2.02 12.53 21.76
C ALA A 157 2.15 11.89 20.37
N GLY A 158 1.02 11.66 19.70
CA GLY A 158 1.00 11.04 18.37
C GLY A 158 1.77 11.85 17.33
N ASP A 159 2.44 11.16 16.41
CA ASP A 159 3.07 11.75 15.22
C ASP A 159 2.15 11.53 14.00
N GLY A 160 1.18 12.44 13.86
CA GLY A 160 0.20 12.43 12.79
C GLY A 160 0.79 12.83 11.45
N GLN A 161 0.54 12.04 10.42
CA GLN A 161 1.15 12.16 9.10
C GLN A 161 0.09 12.01 8.01
N THR A 162 0.12 12.88 7.01
CA THR A 162 -0.73 12.83 5.82
C THR A 162 0.06 12.32 4.62
N SER A 163 -0.58 11.51 3.79
CA SER A 163 0.03 10.90 2.61
C SER A 163 -0.88 10.95 1.39
N LEU A 164 -0.24 11.00 0.22
CA LEU A 164 -0.85 10.90 -1.10
C LEU A 164 -0.27 9.68 -1.80
N ALA A 165 -1.08 8.94 -2.54
CA ALA A 165 -0.58 7.83 -3.34
C ALA A 165 -1.21 7.75 -4.72
N VAL A 166 -0.42 7.30 -5.69
CA VAL A 166 -0.87 6.89 -7.02
C VAL A 166 -0.59 5.40 -7.16
N ARG A 167 -1.58 4.63 -7.59
CA ARG A 167 -1.50 3.17 -7.69
C ARG A 167 -1.89 2.67 -9.06
N TYR A 168 -1.20 1.62 -9.49
CA TYR A 168 -1.52 0.81 -10.64
C TYR A 168 -2.01 -0.58 -10.20
N ASN A 169 -3.23 -0.94 -10.56
CA ASN A 169 -3.88 -2.21 -10.30
C ASN A 169 -3.72 -3.16 -11.50
N PHE A 170 -3.43 -4.44 -11.25
CA PHE A 170 -3.18 -5.46 -12.29
C PHE A 170 -3.86 -6.81 -12.02
#